data_AF-A0A8J6AKE1-F1
#
_entry.id   AF-A0A8J6AKE1-F1
#
_cell.length_a   1.000
_cell.length_b   1.000
_cell.length_c   1.000
_cell.angle_alpha   90.00
_cell.angle_beta   90.00
_cell.angle_gamma   90.00
#
_symmetry.space_group_name_H-M   'P 1'
#
loop_
_entity.id
_entity.type
_entity.pdbx_description
1 polymer ?
#
loop_
_entity_poly.entity_id
_entity_poly.type
_entity_poly.pdbx_seq_one_letter_code
_entity_poly.pdbx_strand_id
1 'polypeptide(L)'
;PKLLTPRFRRRPRPRPRGRALGLCADSRGRGAAEQEEAESRAQRREKRFPERVPPSSRSRAPAMPAADSEVPRPPSPPGAQELVAKPPPTPHGEQQYLGLVEHILRCGFRKEDRTGTGTLSVFGLQARYSLRAAWDLHLIRARSHSYSCGHSGACVPGQFFTENWRVCSIFPVSNFMANCFSDEFPLLTTKRVFWKGVLEELLWFIKGSTNANELSSKGVKIWDANGSRDFLDSLGFSNREEGDLGPVYGFQWRHFGAEYKDKDSDYSGQGIDQLQKVIDTIKTNPDDRRIILCAWNPKDLPLMALPPCHALCQFYVANGELSCQLYQRSGDMGLGVPFNIASYSLLTYMIAHITGLKPGDFVHTLGDAHVYLNHIEPLKVQREPRPFPKLKILRKVETIDDFKAEDFEIEGYTPHPSIKMEMA
;
A
#
# COMPACT_ATOMS: atom_id res chain seq x y z
N PRO A 1 53.40 27.59 -42.35
CA PRO A 1 54.67 28.15 -41.80
C PRO A 1 54.46 28.78 -40.40
N LYS A 2 54.98 28.08 -39.38
CA LYS A 2 55.25 28.38 -37.94
C LYS A 2 54.62 29.57 -37.20
N LEU A 3 54.15 29.33 -35.96
CA LEU A 3 54.62 29.85 -34.64
C LEU A 3 53.73 29.31 -33.46
N LEU A 4 54.19 28.38 -32.60
CA LEU A 4 54.64 28.50 -31.17
C LEU A 4 53.55 28.92 -30.14
N THR A 5 52.93 28.05 -29.30
CA THR A 5 53.26 27.53 -27.91
C THR A 5 52.18 27.95 -26.86
N PRO A 6 52.04 27.38 -25.63
CA PRO A 6 52.54 26.11 -25.03
C PRO A 6 51.48 25.27 -24.23
N ARG A 7 51.96 24.11 -23.74
CA ARG A 7 51.31 23.06 -22.93
C ARG A 7 51.14 23.39 -21.43
N PHE A 8 50.17 22.75 -20.75
CA PHE A 8 50.35 22.21 -19.39
C PHE A 8 49.57 20.89 -19.19
N ARG A 9 50.31 19.81 -18.89
CA ARG A 9 49.81 18.52 -18.36
C ARG A 9 50.07 18.48 -16.86
N ARG A 10 49.15 17.95 -16.04
CA ARG A 10 49.44 17.52 -14.66
C ARG A 10 49.24 16.01 -14.52
N ARG A 11 50.29 15.32 -14.07
CA ARG A 11 50.33 13.92 -13.61
C ARG A 11 50.46 13.89 -12.07
N PRO A 12 50.17 12.75 -11.41
CA PRO A 12 49.82 12.69 -9.99
C PRO A 12 51.05 12.61 -9.06
N ARG A 13 50.84 12.92 -7.78
CA ARG A 13 51.86 12.81 -6.71
C ARG A 13 51.62 11.58 -5.79
N PRO A 14 52.67 11.04 -5.16
CA PRO A 14 52.72 9.66 -4.66
C PRO A 14 52.42 9.50 -3.14
N ARG A 15 52.13 8.26 -2.76
CA ARG A 15 52.04 7.74 -1.38
C ARG A 15 53.41 7.68 -0.69
N PRO A 16 53.47 7.66 0.66
CA PRO A 16 54.57 7.04 1.39
C PRO A 16 54.22 5.63 1.91
N ARG A 17 55.18 4.70 1.76
CA ARG A 17 55.35 3.44 2.53
C ARG A 17 55.94 3.82 3.91
N GLY A 18 55.82 3.09 5.03
CA GLY A 18 55.25 1.80 5.39
C GLY A 18 55.83 1.39 6.76
N ARG A 19 55.22 0.43 7.46
CA ARG A 19 55.86 -0.64 8.26
C ARG A 19 54.79 -1.50 8.93
N ALA A 20 54.95 -2.81 8.82
CA ALA A 20 54.20 -3.82 9.55
C ALA A 20 55.01 -4.24 10.80
N LEU A 21 54.31 -4.64 11.87
CA LEU A 21 54.64 -5.71 12.83
C LEU A 21 53.51 -5.78 13.87
N GLY A 22 53.11 -7.00 14.25
CA GLY A 22 51.93 -7.26 15.07
C GLY A 22 52.21 -7.57 16.55
N LEU A 23 51.18 -8.19 17.15
CA LEU A 23 51.08 -8.89 18.44
C LEU A 23 50.70 -8.09 19.71
N CYS A 24 49.51 -8.46 20.21
CA CYS A 24 49.08 -8.72 21.59
C CYS A 24 49.06 -7.65 22.70
N ALA A 25 48.00 -7.78 23.53
CA ALA A 25 47.68 -7.17 24.82
C ALA A 25 47.24 -5.68 24.76
N ASP A 26 46.27 -5.18 25.53
CA ASP A 26 45.72 -5.63 26.79
C ASP A 26 44.28 -5.09 26.96
N SER A 27 43.44 -5.89 27.60
CA SER A 27 42.08 -5.58 27.99
C SER A 27 42.10 -4.85 29.33
N ARG A 28 41.85 -3.53 29.34
CA ARG A 28 41.37 -2.75 30.49
C ARG A 28 41.23 -1.27 30.09
N GLY A 29 40.00 -0.73 30.08
CA GLY A 29 39.82 0.73 29.94
C GLY A 29 38.57 1.26 29.21
N ARG A 30 37.53 0.44 28.94
CA ARG A 30 36.25 0.94 28.36
C ARG A 30 35.04 0.74 29.28
N GLY A 31 35.25 0.80 30.60
CA GLY A 31 34.18 0.70 31.59
C GLY A 31 33.94 1.98 32.42
N ALA A 32 34.86 2.94 32.40
CA ALA A 32 34.80 4.12 33.28
C ALA A 32 34.19 5.37 32.62
N ALA A 33 34.20 5.46 31.29
CA ALA A 33 33.72 6.64 30.57
C ALA A 33 32.20 6.66 30.32
N GLU A 34 31.51 5.51 30.41
CA GLU A 34 30.05 5.41 30.21
C GLU A 34 29.24 5.57 31.51
N GLN A 35 29.87 5.44 32.69
CA GLN A 35 29.19 5.65 33.98
C GLN A 35 29.11 7.13 34.40
N GLU A 36 30.09 7.96 34.02
CA GLU A 36 30.13 9.38 34.39
C GLU A 36 29.09 10.23 33.62
N GLU A 37 28.73 9.81 32.39
CA GLU A 37 27.74 10.52 31.58
C GLU A 37 26.28 10.18 31.98
N ALA A 38 26.06 8.99 32.57
CA ALA A 38 24.76 8.54 33.06
C ALA A 38 24.35 9.22 34.39
N GLU A 39 25.30 9.47 35.29
CA GLU A 39 25.04 10.11 36.59
C GLU A 39 24.72 11.61 36.46
N SER A 40 25.31 12.32 35.49
CA SER A 40 25.02 13.75 35.27
C SER A 40 23.61 14.01 34.68
N ARG A 41 23.04 13.04 33.94
CA ARG A 41 21.67 13.11 33.41
C ARG A 41 20.61 12.78 34.47
N ALA A 42 20.92 11.93 35.44
CA ALA A 42 20.01 11.62 36.55
C ALA A 42 19.86 12.83 37.50
N GLN A 43 20.95 13.54 37.82
CA GLN A 43 20.93 14.70 38.71
C GLN A 43 20.26 15.95 38.10
N ARG A 44 20.11 16.02 36.78
CA ARG A 44 19.41 17.14 36.09
C ARG A 44 17.90 16.98 36.00
N ARG A 45 17.35 15.82 36.34
CA ARG A 45 15.91 15.52 36.23
C ARG A 45 15.10 15.78 37.51
N GLU A 46 15.77 16.05 38.64
CA GLU A 46 15.13 16.25 39.95
C GLU A 46 14.85 17.72 40.34
N LYS A 47 15.12 18.71 39.48
CA LYS A 47 14.98 20.14 39.86
C LYS A 47 13.91 20.95 39.10
N ARG A 48 12.81 20.32 38.65
CA ARG A 48 11.65 21.05 38.13
C ARG A 48 10.32 20.36 38.42
N PHE A 49 9.80 20.55 39.63
CA PHE A 49 8.37 20.49 39.92
C PHE A 49 8.05 21.55 40.98
N PRO A 50 7.18 22.53 40.71
CA PRO A 50 6.66 23.37 41.79
C PRO A 50 5.67 22.58 42.64
N GLU A 51 5.71 22.83 43.94
CA GLU A 51 4.97 22.16 45.01
C GLU A 51 3.44 22.16 44.78
N ARG A 52 2.80 21.05 45.16
CA ARG A 52 1.33 20.94 45.23
C ARG A 52 0.80 21.79 46.38
N VAL A 53 -0.06 22.75 46.05
CA VAL A 53 -0.87 23.52 46.99
C VAL A 53 -1.90 22.58 47.67
N PRO A 54 -2.08 22.62 49.00
CA PRO A 54 -3.10 21.83 49.68
C PRO A 54 -4.51 22.36 49.40
N PRO A 55 -5.57 21.52 49.41
CA PRO A 55 -6.91 21.96 49.08
C PRO A 55 -7.46 22.89 50.17
N SER A 56 -7.66 24.15 49.82
CA SER A 56 -8.42 25.11 50.63
C SER A 56 -9.90 24.70 50.69
N SER A 57 -10.45 24.76 51.89
CA SER A 57 -11.87 24.62 52.23
C SER A 57 -12.81 25.26 51.20
N ARG A 58 -13.60 24.43 50.50
CA ARG A 58 -14.78 24.91 49.77
C ARG A 58 -15.85 25.31 50.77
N SER A 59 -16.15 26.61 50.85
CA SER A 59 -17.35 27.13 51.49
C SER A 59 -18.59 26.56 50.78
N ARG A 60 -19.55 26.08 51.59
CA ARG A 60 -20.88 25.68 51.15
C ARG A 60 -21.61 26.89 50.55
N ALA A 61 -22.05 26.78 49.30
CA ALA A 61 -23.08 27.66 48.76
C ALA A 61 -24.44 27.36 49.44
N PRO A 62 -25.29 28.37 49.69
CA PRO A 62 -26.55 28.18 50.41
C PRO A 62 -27.57 27.44 49.53
N ALA A 63 -28.39 26.61 50.18
CA ALA A 63 -29.51 25.92 49.54
C ALA A 63 -30.61 26.94 49.15
N MET A 64 -31.03 26.89 47.90
CA MET A 64 -32.24 27.55 47.41
C MET A 64 -33.48 26.71 47.77
N PRO A 65 -34.63 27.34 48.08
CA PRO A 65 -35.82 26.62 48.53
C PRO A 65 -36.49 25.86 47.38
N ALA A 66 -37.10 24.72 47.72
CA ALA A 66 -37.98 23.99 46.84
C ALA A 66 -39.24 24.82 46.56
N ALA A 67 -39.52 25.06 45.27
CA ALA A 67 -40.79 25.58 44.82
C ALA A 67 -41.60 24.43 44.24
N ASP A 68 -42.62 23.99 45.00
CA ASP A 68 -43.70 23.16 44.51
C ASP A 68 -44.59 24.01 43.58
N SER A 69 -44.56 23.69 42.29
CA SER A 69 -45.64 24.06 41.37
C SER A 69 -45.76 22.97 40.30
N GLU A 70 -46.73 22.08 40.48
CA GLU A 70 -47.15 21.12 39.46
C GLU A 70 -47.74 21.87 38.26
N VAL A 71 -47.01 21.89 37.15
CA VAL A 71 -47.57 22.21 35.83
C VAL A 71 -47.87 20.88 35.14
N PRO A 72 -49.12 20.61 34.69
CA PRO A 72 -49.43 19.38 33.99
C PRO A 72 -48.68 19.31 32.66
N ARG A 73 -47.92 18.24 32.44
CA ARG A 73 -47.34 17.95 31.12
C ARG A 73 -48.48 17.63 30.14
N PRO A 74 -48.48 18.20 28.92
CA PRO A 74 -49.47 17.85 27.91
C PRO A 74 -49.33 16.36 27.53
N PRO A 75 -50.44 15.69 27.16
CA PRO A 75 -50.40 14.28 26.80
C PRO A 75 -49.53 14.06 25.56
N SER A 76 -48.67 13.04 25.62
CA SER A 76 -47.86 12.59 24.49
C SER A 76 -48.75 12.22 23.30
N PRO A 77 -48.43 12.64 22.07
CA PRO A 77 -49.20 12.26 20.90
C PRO A 77 -49.14 10.74 20.68
N PRO A 78 -50.23 10.11 20.22
CA PRO A 78 -50.24 8.68 19.98
C PRO A 78 -49.34 8.31 18.80
N GLY A 79 -48.32 7.50 19.07
CA GLY A 79 -47.74 6.52 18.15
C GLY A 79 -47.34 7.03 16.76
N ALA A 80 -46.49 8.05 16.66
CA ALA A 80 -45.64 8.17 15.49
C ALA A 80 -44.58 7.05 15.58
N GLN A 81 -44.79 5.95 14.86
CA GLN A 81 -43.66 5.07 14.52
C GLN A 81 -42.64 5.96 13.82
N GLU A 82 -41.53 6.26 14.50
CA GLU A 82 -40.33 6.76 13.83
C GLU A 82 -40.00 5.72 12.76
N LEU A 83 -40.33 6.05 11.51
CA LEU A 83 -39.71 5.42 10.36
C LEU A 83 -38.23 5.77 10.49
N VAL A 84 -37.48 4.93 11.20
CA VAL A 84 -36.02 4.96 11.22
C VAL A 84 -35.63 4.77 9.76
N ALA A 85 -35.34 5.88 9.08
CA ALA A 85 -34.87 5.86 7.72
C ALA A 85 -33.68 4.91 7.68
N LYS A 86 -33.77 3.86 6.86
CA LYS A 86 -32.64 2.95 6.65
C LYS A 86 -31.44 3.83 6.31
N PRO A 87 -30.29 3.67 6.98
CA PRO A 87 -29.10 4.42 6.62
C PRO A 87 -28.86 4.24 5.11
N PRO A 88 -28.40 5.27 4.41
CA PRO A 88 -28.14 5.18 2.97
C PRO A 88 -27.23 3.97 2.71
N PRO A 89 -27.46 3.22 1.63
CA PRO A 89 -26.63 2.08 1.31
C PRO A 89 -25.17 2.53 1.25
N THR A 90 -24.30 1.78 1.93
CA THR A 90 -22.86 1.99 1.87
C THR A 90 -22.41 1.92 0.40
N PRO A 91 -21.66 2.92 -0.12
CA PRO A 91 -21.20 2.92 -1.50
C PRO A 91 -20.40 1.66 -1.81
N HIS A 92 -20.68 1.02 -2.94
CA HIS A 92 -19.96 -0.18 -3.39
C HIS A 92 -18.44 0.08 -3.45
N GLY A 93 -17.61 -0.89 -3.05
CA GLY A 93 -16.15 -0.70 -2.97
C GLY A 93 -15.48 -0.28 -4.28
N GLU A 94 -16.02 -0.70 -5.42
CA GLU A 94 -15.56 -0.27 -6.75
C GLU A 94 -15.67 1.25 -6.98
N GLN A 95 -16.56 1.94 -6.26
CA GLN A 95 -16.70 3.40 -6.34
C GLN A 95 -15.43 4.14 -5.92
N GLN A 96 -14.54 3.49 -5.16
CA GLN A 96 -13.25 4.08 -4.85
C GLN A 96 -12.38 4.18 -6.09
N TYR A 97 -12.26 3.11 -6.88
CA TYR A 97 -11.55 3.15 -8.16
C TYR A 97 -12.22 4.13 -9.14
N LEU A 98 -13.55 4.06 -9.29
CA LEU A 98 -14.28 4.91 -10.24
C LEU A 98 -14.19 6.41 -9.88
N GLY A 99 -14.31 6.74 -8.61
CA GLY A 99 -14.16 8.11 -8.12
C GLY A 99 -12.74 8.66 -8.36
N LEU A 100 -11.71 7.83 -8.23
CA LEU A 100 -10.33 8.23 -8.59
C LEU A 100 -10.18 8.49 -10.10
N VAL A 101 -10.77 7.64 -10.95
CA VAL A 101 -10.79 7.86 -12.41
C VAL A 101 -11.49 9.17 -12.75
N GLU A 102 -12.70 9.40 -12.22
CA GLU A 102 -13.45 10.63 -12.45
C GLU A 102 -12.66 11.87 -11.98
N HIS A 103 -12.00 11.77 -10.83
CA HIS A 103 -11.15 12.83 -10.31
C HIS A 103 -9.99 13.15 -11.27
N ILE A 104 -9.31 12.15 -11.83
CA ILE A 104 -8.23 12.38 -12.80
C ILE A 104 -8.77 12.97 -14.10
N LEU A 105 -9.92 12.50 -14.60
CA LEU A 105 -10.52 13.05 -15.82
C LEU A 105 -10.94 14.51 -15.66
N ARG A 106 -11.38 14.92 -14.46
CA ARG A 106 -11.84 16.28 -14.18
C ARG A 106 -10.71 17.23 -13.79
N CYS A 107 -9.75 16.76 -13.00
CA CYS A 107 -8.75 17.61 -12.33
C CYS A 107 -7.31 17.30 -12.77
N GLY A 108 -7.10 16.28 -13.61
CA GLY A 108 -5.78 15.84 -14.03
C GLY A 108 -5.07 16.87 -14.89
N PHE A 109 -3.78 17.04 -14.64
CA PHE A 109 -2.91 17.87 -15.46
C PHE A 109 -2.44 17.06 -16.67
N ARG A 110 -2.52 17.66 -17.87
CA ARG A 110 -2.04 17.02 -19.09
C ARG A 110 -0.50 17.01 -19.10
N LYS A 111 0.10 15.85 -19.29
CA LYS A 111 1.55 15.67 -19.37
C LYS A 111 1.92 14.91 -20.63
N GLU A 112 3.09 15.23 -21.17
CA GLU A 112 3.80 14.32 -22.06
C GLU A 112 4.47 13.24 -21.21
N ASP A 113 4.67 12.06 -21.79
CA ASP A 113 5.29 10.93 -21.12
C ASP A 113 6.22 10.17 -22.08
N ARG A 114 7.02 9.25 -21.53
CA ARG A 114 8.03 8.51 -22.28
C ARG A 114 7.48 7.66 -23.42
N THR A 115 6.19 7.32 -23.40
CA THR A 115 5.53 6.52 -24.45
C THR A 115 5.14 7.35 -25.67
N GLY A 116 5.07 8.69 -25.53
CA GLY A 116 4.57 9.59 -26.57
C GLY A 116 3.04 9.67 -26.67
N THR A 117 2.30 8.90 -25.87
CA THR A 117 0.82 8.92 -25.85
C THR A 117 0.28 10.15 -25.13
N GLY A 118 0.98 10.60 -24.09
CA GLY A 118 0.52 11.62 -23.15
C GLY A 118 -0.48 11.08 -22.13
N THR A 119 -0.64 11.79 -21.03
CA THR A 119 -1.53 11.42 -19.93
C THR A 119 -2.29 12.61 -19.36
N LEU A 120 -3.43 12.34 -18.71
CA LEU A 120 -3.97 13.19 -17.63
C LEU A 120 -3.54 12.57 -16.30
N SER A 121 -2.88 13.35 -15.43
CA SER A 121 -2.33 12.83 -14.17
C SER A 121 -2.71 13.68 -12.95
N VAL A 122 -2.85 13.02 -11.81
CA VAL A 122 -2.91 13.63 -10.48
C VAL A 122 -1.83 12.98 -9.61
N PHE A 123 -1.20 13.76 -8.72
CA PHE A 123 -0.19 13.25 -7.80
C PHE A 123 -0.77 13.04 -6.40
N GLY A 124 -0.71 11.80 -5.91
CA GLY A 124 -1.17 11.42 -4.58
C GLY A 124 -2.67 11.10 -4.55
N LEU A 125 -3.01 9.81 -4.66
CA LEU A 125 -4.37 9.30 -4.46
C LEU A 125 -4.35 8.06 -3.57
N GLN A 126 -5.49 7.71 -2.98
CA GLN A 126 -5.61 6.50 -2.17
C GLN A 126 -7.00 5.87 -2.30
N ALA A 127 -7.03 4.54 -2.31
CA ALA A 127 -8.23 3.72 -2.18
C ALA A 127 -8.03 2.65 -1.09
N ARG A 128 -9.12 2.13 -0.53
CA ARG A 128 -9.15 1.11 0.52
C ARG A 128 -10.24 0.08 0.26
N TYR A 129 -9.87 -1.17 0.08
CA TYR A 129 -10.80 -2.28 -0.17
C TYR A 129 -10.86 -3.18 1.07
N SER A 130 -12.06 -3.45 1.58
CA SER A 130 -12.24 -4.48 2.62
C SER A 130 -12.14 -5.86 1.98
N LEU A 131 -11.39 -6.76 2.60
CA LEU A 131 -11.25 -8.17 2.21
C LEU A 131 -11.97 -9.12 3.19
N ARG A 132 -12.65 -8.56 4.21
CA ARG A 132 -13.30 -9.33 5.28
C ARG A 132 -14.57 -10.02 4.80
N ALA A 133 -14.77 -11.28 5.18
CA ALA A 133 -16.02 -11.99 4.97
C ALA A 133 -17.18 -11.36 5.78
N ALA A 134 -18.37 -11.28 5.19
CA ALA A 134 -19.55 -10.64 5.80
C ALA A 134 -20.08 -11.36 7.06
N TRP A 135 -19.71 -12.62 7.29
CA TRP A 135 -20.22 -13.43 8.41
C TRP A 135 -19.51 -13.18 9.75
N ASP A 136 -18.41 -12.42 9.78
CA ASP A 136 -17.65 -12.08 11.00
C ASP A 136 -18.32 -11.05 11.93
N LEU A 137 -19.62 -10.82 11.73
CA LEU A 137 -20.51 -9.90 12.44
C LEU A 137 -20.53 -10.05 13.98
N HIS A 138 -20.24 -11.25 14.51
CA HIS A 138 -20.41 -11.53 15.94
C HIS A 138 -19.23 -11.09 16.81
N LEU A 139 -18.02 -10.93 16.26
CA LEU A 139 -16.83 -10.63 17.04
C LEU A 139 -16.53 -9.13 17.17
N ILE A 140 -16.92 -8.31 16.18
CA ILE A 140 -16.59 -6.88 16.16
C ILE A 140 -17.65 -6.01 16.85
N ARG A 141 -18.95 -6.35 16.72
CA ARG A 141 -20.03 -5.63 17.42
C ARG A 141 -19.96 -5.73 18.95
N ALA A 142 -19.28 -6.74 19.49
CA ALA A 142 -19.12 -6.90 20.94
C ALA A 142 -18.13 -5.89 21.57
N ARG A 143 -17.38 -5.10 20.78
CA ARG A 143 -16.36 -4.17 21.31
C ARG A 143 -16.62 -2.69 21.05
N SER A 144 -17.63 -2.33 20.26
CA SER A 144 -18.15 -0.96 20.21
C SER A 144 -19.01 -0.69 21.44
N HIS A 145 -18.37 -0.53 22.61
CA HIS A 145 -19.03 0.11 23.75
C HIS A 145 -19.37 1.54 23.33
N SER A 146 -20.66 1.85 23.41
CA SER A 146 -21.24 3.17 23.25
C SER A 146 -20.59 4.15 24.24
N TYR A 147 -19.62 4.92 23.78
CA TYR A 147 -19.32 6.20 24.42
C TYR A 147 -20.41 7.19 24.01
N SER A 148 -21.46 7.30 24.83
CA SER A 148 -22.38 8.44 24.75
C SER A 148 -21.62 9.68 25.26
N CYS A 149 -21.01 10.43 24.35
CA CYS A 149 -20.54 11.78 24.68
C CYS A 149 -21.78 12.69 24.74
N GLY A 150 -22.31 12.90 25.94
CA GLY A 150 -23.28 13.93 26.20
C GLY A 150 -22.58 15.28 26.24
N HIS A 151 -22.64 16.04 25.14
CA HIS A 151 -22.46 17.49 25.15
C HIS A 151 -23.44 18.09 24.13
N SER A 152 -24.50 18.71 24.64
CA SER A 152 -25.40 19.58 23.91
C SER A 152 -24.67 20.87 23.53
N GLY A 153 -24.34 21.01 22.24
CA GLY A 153 -23.81 22.23 21.66
C GLY A 153 -24.20 22.29 20.19
N ALA A 154 -25.24 23.05 19.88
CA ALA A 154 -25.71 23.26 18.52
C ALA A 154 -24.70 24.10 17.72
N CYS A 155 -24.17 23.56 16.62
CA CYS A 155 -23.38 24.33 15.66
C CYS A 155 -24.32 24.99 14.64
N VAL A 156 -24.33 26.33 14.63
CA VAL A 156 -25.01 27.16 13.61
C VAL A 156 -24.13 27.25 12.36
N PRO A 157 -24.65 27.11 11.13
CA PRO A 157 -23.83 27.17 9.93
C PRO A 157 -23.65 28.61 9.43
N GLY A 158 -22.40 29.01 9.18
CA GLY A 158 -22.08 30.16 8.33
C GLY A 158 -21.11 31.17 8.94
N GLN A 159 -19.81 31.00 8.69
CA GLN A 159 -18.85 32.08 8.43
C GLN A 159 -17.50 31.47 8.03
N PHE A 160 -17.17 31.56 6.74
CA PHE A 160 -15.84 31.26 6.22
C PHE A 160 -15.01 32.54 6.29
N PHE A 161 -13.98 32.54 7.14
CA PHE A 161 -12.85 33.48 7.01
C PHE A 161 -11.68 32.74 6.38
N THR A 162 -11.19 33.25 5.26
CA THR A 162 -10.05 32.72 4.50
C THR A 162 -8.80 33.49 4.87
N GLU A 163 -7.84 32.86 5.55
CA GLU A 163 -6.44 33.29 5.52
C GLU A 163 -5.51 32.07 5.35
N ASN A 164 -4.85 32.10 4.18
CA ASN A 164 -3.61 31.48 3.71
C ASN A 164 -2.99 30.25 4.40
N TRP A 165 -2.59 29.30 3.53
CA TRP A 165 -1.83 28.05 3.77
C TRP A 165 -2.63 26.77 4.09
N ARG A 166 -3.72 26.53 3.34
CA ARG A 166 -4.26 25.17 3.24
C ARG A 166 -3.56 24.41 2.12
N VAL A 167 -2.78 23.41 2.49
CA VAL A 167 -2.76 22.17 1.72
C VAL A 167 -4.21 21.72 1.67
N CYS A 168 -4.87 21.94 0.54
CA CYS A 168 -6.17 21.33 0.29
C CYS A 168 -5.93 19.83 0.18
N SER A 169 -6.07 19.11 1.30
CA SER A 169 -6.48 17.71 1.24
C SER A 169 -7.89 17.72 0.64
N ILE A 170 -7.99 17.56 -0.68
CA ILE A 170 -9.25 17.59 -1.47
C ILE A 170 -10.09 16.32 -1.23
N PHE A 171 -9.91 15.62 -0.11
CA PHE A 171 -10.76 14.49 0.25
C PHE A 171 -11.28 14.69 1.66
N PRO A 172 -12.60 14.92 1.84
CA PRO A 172 -13.17 14.86 3.16
C PRO A 172 -12.96 13.44 3.68
N VAL A 173 -12.29 13.34 4.84
CA VAL A 173 -12.05 12.11 5.60
C VAL A 173 -13.36 11.33 5.88
N SER A 174 -14.52 11.95 5.66
CA SER A 174 -15.85 11.39 5.88
C SER A 174 -16.31 10.35 4.84
N ASN A 175 -15.73 10.28 3.63
CA ASN A 175 -16.11 9.25 2.65
C ASN A 175 -15.25 7.97 2.72
N PHE A 176 -14.22 7.95 3.57
CA PHE A 176 -13.27 6.84 3.70
C PHE A 176 -13.75 5.68 4.60
N MET A 177 -14.86 5.85 5.34
CA MET A 177 -15.31 4.88 6.36
C MET A 177 -16.47 3.97 5.92
N ALA A 178 -16.94 4.06 4.68
CA ALA A 178 -18.22 3.47 4.30
C ALA A 178 -18.13 2.07 3.66
N ASN A 179 -17.03 1.33 3.88
CA ASN A 179 -16.87 0.00 3.28
C ASN A 179 -16.51 -1.05 4.32
N CYS A 180 -17.28 -1.03 5.41
CA CYS A 180 -16.84 -1.66 6.64
C CYS A 180 -16.77 -3.19 6.52
N PHE A 181 -17.64 -3.84 5.71
CA PHE A 181 -17.66 -5.30 5.57
C PHE A 181 -18.32 -5.73 4.25
N SER A 182 -17.63 -6.51 3.42
CA SER A 182 -18.15 -7.06 2.16
C SER A 182 -17.48 -8.42 1.90
N ASP A 183 -18.24 -9.51 1.84
CA ASP A 183 -17.76 -10.89 1.55
C ASP A 183 -17.33 -11.01 0.08
N GLU A 184 -16.35 -10.20 -0.31
CA GLU A 184 -16.16 -9.75 -1.66
C GLU A 184 -14.67 -9.49 -1.93
N PHE A 185 -14.16 -10.13 -2.98
CA PHE A 185 -12.81 -9.95 -3.49
C PHE A 185 -12.82 -8.80 -4.51
N PRO A 186 -11.99 -7.75 -4.35
CA PRO A 186 -12.06 -6.52 -5.15
C PRO A 186 -11.54 -6.74 -6.58
N LEU A 187 -12.36 -7.38 -7.40
CA LEU A 187 -12.14 -7.60 -8.82
C LEU A 187 -13.20 -6.81 -9.60
N LEU A 188 -12.75 -5.75 -10.28
CA LEU A 188 -13.65 -4.80 -10.94
C LEU A 188 -14.71 -5.48 -11.79
N THR A 189 -15.93 -4.95 -11.70
CA THR A 189 -17.11 -5.48 -12.39
C THR A 189 -17.60 -4.55 -13.48
N THR A 190 -17.29 -3.24 -13.41
CA THR A 190 -17.58 -2.29 -14.50
C THR A 190 -16.78 -2.57 -15.76
N LYS A 191 -15.69 -3.33 -15.66
CA LYS A 191 -14.96 -3.92 -16.77
C LYS A 191 -14.45 -5.32 -16.40
N ARG A 192 -14.48 -6.24 -17.36
CA ARG A 192 -13.87 -7.57 -17.18
C ARG A 192 -12.35 -7.45 -17.00
N VAL A 193 -11.85 -7.91 -15.87
CA VAL A 193 -10.42 -8.06 -15.56
C VAL A 193 -9.98 -9.48 -15.89
N PHE A 194 -8.78 -9.62 -16.46
CA PHE A 194 -8.24 -10.92 -16.86
C PHE A 194 -7.65 -11.67 -15.65
N TRP A 195 -8.51 -12.36 -14.91
CA TRP A 195 -8.17 -13.09 -13.67
C TRP A 195 -6.96 -14.02 -13.81
N LYS A 196 -6.91 -14.84 -14.87
CA LYS A 196 -5.80 -15.77 -15.10
C LYS A 196 -4.45 -15.04 -15.16
N GLY A 197 -4.43 -13.85 -15.78
CA GLY A 197 -3.21 -13.03 -15.83
C GLY A 197 -2.78 -12.55 -14.45
N VAL A 198 -3.73 -12.05 -13.64
CA VAL A 198 -3.47 -11.62 -12.25
C VAL A 198 -2.86 -12.74 -11.42
N LEU A 199 -3.48 -13.92 -11.48
CA LEU A 199 -3.09 -15.08 -10.67
C LEU A 199 -1.70 -15.62 -11.08
N GLU A 200 -1.49 -15.88 -12.37
CA GLU A 200 -0.24 -16.47 -12.85
C GLU A 200 0.94 -15.51 -12.71
N GLU A 201 0.73 -14.21 -12.91
CA GLU A 201 1.77 -13.20 -12.66
C GLU A 201 2.17 -13.15 -11.19
N LEU A 202 1.20 -13.20 -10.27
CA LEU A 202 1.52 -13.20 -8.84
C LEU A 202 2.30 -14.45 -8.43
N LEU A 203 1.90 -15.63 -8.91
CA LEU A 203 2.64 -16.87 -8.67
C LEU A 203 4.07 -16.81 -9.25
N TRP A 204 4.23 -16.17 -10.42
CA TRP A 204 5.53 -15.93 -11.04
C TRP A 204 6.42 -14.98 -10.21
N PHE A 205 5.86 -13.89 -9.66
CA PHE A 205 6.57 -13.01 -8.71
C PHE A 205 6.96 -13.77 -7.44
N ILE A 206 6.04 -14.55 -6.85
CA ILE A 206 6.29 -15.33 -5.63
C ILE A 206 7.47 -16.28 -5.87
N LYS A 207 7.48 -17.02 -6.99
CA LYS A 207 8.59 -17.92 -7.36
C LYS A 207 9.93 -17.21 -7.54
N GLY A 208 9.94 -15.89 -7.69
CA GLY A 208 11.16 -15.13 -7.95
C GLY A 208 11.60 -15.14 -9.40
N SER A 209 10.77 -15.62 -10.33
CA SER A 209 11.12 -15.71 -11.75
C SER A 209 11.19 -14.33 -12.41
N THR A 210 12.07 -14.22 -13.41
CA THR A 210 12.27 -13.04 -14.25
C THR A 210 12.15 -13.36 -15.74
N ASN A 211 11.78 -14.61 -16.07
CA ASN A 211 11.57 -15.09 -17.43
C ASN A 211 10.12 -14.87 -17.88
N ALA A 212 9.88 -13.88 -18.74
CA ALA A 212 8.57 -13.58 -19.29
C ALA A 212 7.96 -14.77 -20.07
N ASN A 213 8.80 -15.61 -20.69
CA ASN A 213 8.33 -16.75 -21.50
C ASN A 213 7.59 -17.80 -20.66
N GLU A 214 7.85 -17.88 -19.34
CA GLU A 214 7.07 -18.73 -18.44
C GLU A 214 5.59 -18.33 -18.44
N LEU A 215 5.31 -17.01 -18.41
CA LEU A 215 3.94 -16.47 -18.47
C LEU A 215 3.34 -16.62 -19.87
N SER A 216 4.11 -16.31 -20.91
CA SER A 216 3.66 -16.41 -22.31
C SER A 216 3.26 -17.85 -22.67
N SER A 217 4.00 -18.85 -22.17
CA SER A 217 3.69 -20.28 -22.36
C SER A 217 2.33 -20.69 -21.75
N LYS A 218 1.87 -19.98 -20.72
CA LYS A 218 0.56 -20.15 -20.08
C LYS A 218 -0.54 -19.30 -20.74
N GLY A 219 -0.22 -18.58 -21.81
CA GLY A 219 -1.13 -17.66 -22.49
C GLY A 219 -1.30 -16.31 -21.78
N VAL A 220 -0.38 -15.95 -20.88
CA VAL A 220 -0.37 -14.66 -20.19
C VAL A 220 0.70 -13.77 -20.82
N LYS A 221 0.25 -12.78 -21.61
CA LYS A 221 1.10 -11.98 -22.51
C LYS A 221 1.45 -10.58 -22.02
N ILE A 222 1.20 -10.29 -20.75
CA ILE A 222 1.30 -8.93 -20.19
C ILE A 222 2.73 -8.39 -20.19
N TRP A 223 3.74 -9.27 -20.24
CA TRP A 223 5.17 -8.92 -20.27
C TRP A 223 5.82 -9.09 -21.65
N ASP A 224 5.09 -9.59 -22.66
CA ASP A 224 5.66 -9.92 -23.98
C ASP A 224 6.32 -8.69 -24.63
N ALA A 225 5.65 -7.53 -24.58
CA ALA A 225 6.19 -6.30 -25.15
C ALA A 225 7.49 -5.85 -24.46
N ASN A 226 7.51 -5.88 -23.12
CA ASN A 226 8.68 -5.49 -22.34
C ASN A 226 9.83 -6.51 -22.39
N GLY A 227 9.53 -7.77 -22.73
CA GLY A 227 10.51 -8.83 -22.91
C GLY A 227 11.00 -9.00 -24.35
N SER A 228 10.38 -8.30 -25.32
CA SER A 228 10.72 -8.43 -26.75
C SER A 228 12.15 -7.99 -27.07
N ARG A 229 12.74 -8.60 -28.10
CA ARG A 229 14.09 -8.24 -28.58
C ARG A 229 14.24 -6.73 -28.83
N ASP A 230 13.32 -6.15 -29.59
CA ASP A 230 13.33 -4.72 -29.95
C ASP A 230 13.30 -3.81 -28.72
N PHE A 231 12.47 -4.15 -27.73
CA PHE A 231 12.36 -3.36 -26.51
C PHE A 231 13.62 -3.46 -25.65
N LEU A 232 14.17 -4.66 -25.46
CA LEU A 232 15.42 -4.86 -24.73
C LEU A 232 16.59 -4.13 -25.40
N ASP A 233 16.68 -4.15 -26.73
CA ASP A 233 17.70 -3.43 -27.49
C ASP A 233 17.55 -1.92 -27.36
N SER A 234 16.31 -1.41 -27.32
CA SER A 234 16.04 0.02 -27.07
C SER A 234 16.53 0.50 -25.70
N LEU A 235 16.65 -0.41 -24.73
CA LEU A 235 17.19 -0.16 -23.39
C LEU A 235 18.71 -0.38 -23.31
N GLY A 236 19.35 -0.81 -24.40
CA GLY A 236 20.78 -1.11 -24.46
C GLY A 236 21.16 -2.52 -23.99
N PHE A 237 20.19 -3.44 -23.83
CA PHE A 237 20.43 -4.82 -23.41
C PHE A 237 20.66 -5.78 -24.58
N SER A 238 21.58 -5.45 -25.49
CA SER A 238 21.81 -6.20 -26.74
C SER A 238 22.21 -7.67 -26.54
N ASN A 239 22.79 -8.00 -25.40
CA ASN A 239 23.28 -9.36 -25.08
C ASN A 239 22.34 -10.14 -24.14
N ARG A 240 21.25 -9.51 -23.69
CA ARG A 240 20.27 -10.15 -22.81
C ARG A 240 19.30 -10.97 -23.64
N GLU A 241 19.00 -12.20 -23.26
CA GLU A 241 18.06 -13.04 -24.02
C GLU A 241 16.63 -12.48 -24.07
N GLU A 242 15.88 -12.81 -25.12
CA GLU A 242 14.48 -12.42 -25.23
C GLU A 242 13.64 -13.05 -24.11
N GLY A 243 12.80 -12.23 -23.47
CA GLY A 243 12.02 -12.60 -22.30
C GLY A 243 12.78 -12.52 -20.97
N ASP A 244 14.07 -12.21 -20.93
CA ASP A 244 14.77 -11.87 -19.69
C ASP A 244 14.47 -10.41 -19.31
N LEU A 245 13.69 -10.23 -18.24
CA LEU A 245 13.25 -8.91 -17.79
C LEU A 245 14.28 -8.21 -16.88
N GLY A 246 15.39 -8.88 -16.53
CA GLY A 246 16.31 -8.42 -15.50
C GLY A 246 15.77 -8.65 -14.08
N PRO A 247 16.42 -8.08 -13.06
CA PRO A 247 16.10 -8.29 -11.64
C PRO A 247 14.84 -7.53 -11.20
N VAL A 248 13.68 -7.82 -11.80
CA VAL A 248 12.38 -7.18 -11.56
C VAL A 248 11.73 -7.68 -10.25
N TYR A 249 10.40 -7.58 -10.11
CA TYR A 249 9.67 -7.75 -8.86
C TYR A 249 10.02 -9.04 -8.08
N GLY A 250 9.82 -10.21 -8.69
CA GLY A 250 10.04 -11.49 -8.01
C GLY A 250 11.48 -11.66 -7.54
N PHE A 251 12.44 -11.27 -8.38
CA PHE A 251 13.85 -11.27 -7.99
C PHE A 251 14.11 -10.40 -6.77
N GLN A 252 13.57 -9.18 -6.73
CA GLN A 252 13.72 -8.33 -5.56
C GLN A 252 12.98 -8.91 -4.33
N TRP A 253 11.89 -9.66 -4.51
CA TRP A 253 11.17 -10.28 -3.39
C TRP A 253 11.94 -11.44 -2.76
N ARG A 254 12.62 -12.26 -3.57
CA ARG A 254 13.28 -13.49 -3.11
C ARG A 254 14.80 -13.38 -2.97
N HIS A 255 15.43 -12.45 -3.69
CA HIS A 255 16.89 -12.34 -3.86
C HIS A 255 17.39 -10.89 -3.75
N PHE A 256 16.76 -10.06 -2.92
CA PHE A 256 17.10 -8.63 -2.83
C PHE A 256 18.61 -8.42 -2.54
N GLY A 257 19.27 -7.65 -3.40
CA GLY A 257 20.69 -7.33 -3.26
C GLY A 257 21.67 -8.38 -3.80
N ALA A 258 21.19 -9.53 -4.29
CA ALA A 258 22.01 -10.47 -5.04
C ALA A 258 22.49 -9.85 -6.37
N GLU A 259 23.60 -10.34 -6.90
CA GLU A 259 24.07 -9.94 -8.23
C GLU A 259 23.28 -10.69 -9.30
N TYR A 260 22.52 -9.96 -10.12
CA TYR A 260 21.79 -10.54 -11.24
C TYR A 260 22.74 -10.94 -12.37
N LYS A 261 22.57 -12.16 -12.88
CA LYS A 261 23.31 -12.72 -14.03
C LYS A 261 22.41 -12.79 -15.25
N ASP A 262 21.43 -13.67 -15.20
CA ASP A 262 20.41 -13.91 -16.23
C ASP A 262 19.16 -14.56 -15.63
N LYS A 263 18.12 -14.74 -16.44
CA LYS A 263 16.85 -15.35 -16.02
C LYS A 263 16.90 -16.84 -15.66
N ASP A 264 17.94 -17.57 -16.05
CA ASP A 264 18.03 -19.03 -15.90
C ASP A 264 19.00 -19.48 -14.80
N SER A 265 19.79 -18.55 -14.27
CA SER A 265 20.72 -18.78 -13.17
C SER A 265 20.00 -19.19 -11.88
N ASP A 266 20.63 -20.09 -11.12
CA ASP A 266 20.18 -20.43 -9.77
C ASP A 266 20.59 -19.33 -8.77
N TYR A 267 19.59 -18.71 -8.15
CA TYR A 267 19.75 -17.68 -7.12
C TYR A 267 19.45 -18.20 -5.70
N SER A 268 19.28 -19.50 -5.53
CA SER A 268 18.99 -20.11 -4.23
C SER A 268 20.03 -19.73 -3.18
N GLY A 269 19.56 -19.23 -2.03
CA GLY A 269 20.42 -18.77 -0.94
C GLY A 269 21.17 -17.46 -1.19
N GLN A 270 20.93 -16.77 -2.31
CA GLN A 270 21.54 -15.48 -2.63
C GLN A 270 20.60 -14.33 -2.32
N GLY A 271 21.16 -13.22 -1.84
CA GLY A 271 20.39 -12.02 -1.48
C GLY A 271 19.57 -12.20 -0.20
N ILE A 272 18.53 -11.38 -0.07
CA ILE A 272 17.58 -11.43 1.06
C ILE A 272 16.22 -11.88 0.53
N ASP A 273 15.70 -12.98 1.05
CA ASP A 273 14.32 -13.41 0.83
C ASP A 273 13.38 -12.58 1.70
N GLN A 274 12.94 -11.45 1.15
CA GLN A 274 12.04 -10.53 1.83
C GLN A 274 10.65 -11.14 2.03
N LEU A 275 10.15 -11.90 1.06
CA LEU A 275 8.82 -12.52 1.14
C LEU A 275 8.77 -13.53 2.29
N GLN A 276 9.77 -14.42 2.40
CA GLN A 276 9.84 -15.37 3.49
C GLN A 276 10.01 -14.66 4.84
N LYS A 277 10.87 -13.63 4.90
CA LYS A 277 11.05 -12.83 6.12
C LYS A 277 9.75 -12.16 6.58
N VAL A 278 8.93 -11.65 5.65
CA VAL A 278 7.61 -11.10 5.94
C VAL A 278 6.70 -12.17 6.56
N ILE A 279 6.62 -13.35 5.95
CA ILE A 279 5.79 -14.46 6.44
C ILE A 279 6.24 -14.91 7.84
N ASP A 280 7.55 -15.08 8.04
CA ASP A 280 8.12 -15.49 9.32
C ASP A 280 7.85 -14.45 10.41
N THR A 281 7.98 -13.16 10.07
CA THR A 281 7.70 -12.07 11.00
C THR A 281 6.22 -12.04 11.38
N ILE A 282 5.30 -12.25 10.43
CA ILE A 282 3.86 -12.33 10.73
C ILE A 282 3.56 -13.49 11.69
N LYS A 283 4.21 -14.64 11.52
CA LYS A 283 4.01 -15.82 12.38
C LYS A 283 4.60 -15.65 13.78
N THR A 284 5.74 -14.97 13.90
CA THR A 284 6.54 -14.94 15.14
C THR A 284 6.48 -13.63 15.91
N ASN A 285 6.27 -12.51 15.23
CA ASN A 285 6.19 -11.17 15.81
C ASN A 285 5.14 -10.30 15.05
N PRO A 286 3.84 -10.64 15.11
CA PRO A 286 2.80 -9.99 14.31
C PRO A 286 2.61 -8.49 14.60
N ASP A 287 2.99 -8.03 15.80
CA ASP A 287 2.91 -6.61 16.19
C ASP A 287 4.08 -5.77 15.63
N ASP A 288 5.01 -6.38 14.89
CA ASP A 288 6.12 -5.67 14.27
C ASP A 288 5.61 -4.62 13.28
N ARG A 289 6.21 -3.42 13.35
CA ARG A 289 5.87 -2.29 12.48
C ARG A 289 6.75 -2.19 11.25
N ARG A 290 7.56 -3.23 10.97
CA ARG A 290 8.58 -3.29 9.91
C ARG A 290 8.32 -4.44 8.93
N ILE A 291 7.12 -4.98 8.90
CA ILE A 291 6.72 -6.05 7.98
C ILE A 291 6.54 -5.45 6.58
N ILE A 292 7.63 -5.33 5.84
CA ILE A 292 7.71 -4.58 4.57
C ILE A 292 8.32 -5.48 3.49
N LEU A 293 7.77 -5.38 2.28
CA LEU A 293 8.29 -5.98 1.06
C LEU A 293 8.56 -4.86 0.04
N CYS A 294 9.80 -4.72 -0.41
CA CYS A 294 10.23 -3.63 -1.28
C CYS A 294 10.84 -4.16 -2.59
N ALA A 295 10.31 -3.71 -3.73
CA ALA A 295 10.88 -4.00 -5.04
C ALA A 295 11.83 -2.88 -5.53
N TRP A 296 11.82 -1.71 -4.91
CA TRP A 296 12.62 -0.57 -5.35
C TRP A 296 14.07 -0.66 -4.89
N ASN A 297 14.94 -1.17 -5.76
CA ASN A 297 16.38 -1.28 -5.51
C ASN A 297 17.17 -0.33 -6.44
N PRO A 298 17.66 0.83 -5.95
CA PRO A 298 18.37 1.81 -6.76
C PRO A 298 19.59 1.28 -7.53
N LYS A 299 20.26 0.25 -6.99
CA LYS A 299 21.42 -0.38 -7.64
C LYS A 299 21.01 -1.11 -8.92
N ASP A 300 19.86 -1.77 -8.89
CA ASP A 300 19.41 -2.69 -9.94
C ASP A 300 18.43 -2.04 -10.92
N LEU A 301 17.91 -0.83 -10.64
CA LEU A 301 17.00 -0.11 -11.56
C LEU A 301 17.54 -0.03 -13.01
N PRO A 302 18.83 0.27 -13.25
CA PRO A 302 19.37 0.31 -14.61
C PRO A 302 19.44 -1.05 -15.32
N LEU A 303 19.21 -2.15 -14.59
CA LEU A 303 19.22 -3.52 -15.12
C LEU A 303 17.81 -4.03 -15.44
N MET A 304 16.75 -3.35 -15.00
CA MET A 304 15.38 -3.83 -15.16
C MET A 304 14.79 -3.40 -16.50
N ALA A 305 14.09 -4.29 -17.20
CA ALA A 305 13.34 -3.96 -18.42
C ALA A 305 12.25 -2.91 -18.12
N LEU A 306 11.63 -2.98 -16.95
CA LEU A 306 10.71 -1.98 -16.46
C LEU A 306 10.92 -1.75 -14.96
N PRO A 307 11.25 -0.52 -14.51
CA PRO A 307 11.35 -0.20 -13.09
C PRO A 307 10.02 -0.46 -12.35
N PRO A 308 10.05 -0.99 -11.11
CA PRO A 308 8.86 -1.39 -10.37
C PRO A 308 7.82 -0.27 -10.25
N CYS A 309 6.59 -0.53 -10.69
CA CYS A 309 5.46 0.37 -10.52
C CYS A 309 4.91 0.31 -9.08
N HIS A 310 4.57 -0.90 -8.63
CA HIS A 310 4.27 -1.20 -7.23
C HIS A 310 5.58 -1.42 -6.47
N ALA A 311 6.02 -0.37 -5.78
CA ALA A 311 7.39 -0.23 -5.31
C ALA A 311 7.59 -0.84 -3.91
N LEU A 312 6.59 -0.72 -3.04
CA LEU A 312 6.69 -1.14 -1.65
C LEU A 312 5.30 -1.48 -1.11
N CYS A 313 5.16 -2.60 -0.41
CA CYS A 313 3.99 -2.85 0.43
C CYS A 313 4.39 -3.11 1.89
N GLN A 314 3.49 -2.74 2.80
CA GLN A 314 3.60 -2.98 4.22
C GLN A 314 2.41 -3.82 4.68
N PHE A 315 2.68 -4.79 5.54
CA PHE A 315 1.66 -5.61 6.17
C PHE A 315 1.40 -5.16 7.61
N TYR A 316 0.17 -5.38 8.07
CA TYR A 316 -0.28 -5.03 9.41
C TYR A 316 -1.18 -6.13 9.96
N VAL A 317 -0.85 -6.64 11.13
CA VAL A 317 -1.66 -7.66 11.83
C VAL A 317 -2.40 -7.00 12.98
N ALA A 318 -3.71 -7.19 13.05
CA ALA A 318 -4.52 -6.77 14.19
C ALA A 318 -5.79 -7.62 14.27
N ASN A 319 -6.23 -7.95 15.49
CA ASN A 319 -7.48 -8.69 15.73
C ASN A 319 -7.58 -10.03 14.96
N GLY A 320 -6.45 -10.71 14.72
CA GLY A 320 -6.42 -11.95 13.93
C GLY A 320 -6.58 -11.74 12.43
N GLU A 321 -6.47 -10.50 11.95
CA GLU A 321 -6.56 -10.14 10.54
C GLU A 321 -5.22 -9.63 10.00
N LEU A 322 -4.95 -9.88 8.73
CA LEU A 322 -3.82 -9.38 7.97
C LEU A 322 -4.29 -8.34 6.95
N SER A 323 -3.80 -7.11 7.08
CA SER A 323 -4.02 -6.03 6.11
C SER A 323 -2.73 -5.73 5.33
N CYS A 324 -2.88 -5.15 4.14
CA CYS A 324 -1.78 -4.78 3.26
C CYS A 324 -1.96 -3.34 2.76
N GLN A 325 -0.92 -2.52 2.88
CA GLN A 325 -0.85 -1.20 2.25
C GLN A 325 0.21 -1.20 1.16
N LEU A 326 -0.18 -0.92 -0.07
CA LEU A 326 0.69 -0.80 -1.23
C LEU A 326 0.95 0.68 -1.55
N TYR A 327 2.21 1.04 -1.76
CA TYR A 327 2.62 2.25 -2.46
C TYR A 327 3.03 1.94 -3.90
N GLN A 328 2.32 2.54 -4.85
CA GLN A 328 2.57 2.43 -6.28
C GLN A 328 2.96 3.79 -6.84
N ARG A 329 4.21 3.94 -7.29
CA ARG A 329 4.76 5.23 -7.75
C ARG A 329 4.08 5.76 -9.02
N SER A 330 3.52 4.85 -9.83
CA SER A 330 3.00 5.09 -11.17
C SER A 330 1.82 4.16 -11.40
N GLY A 331 0.61 4.71 -11.50
CA GLY A 331 -0.64 3.96 -11.61
C GLY A 331 -1.39 4.32 -12.87
N ASP A 332 -1.26 3.47 -13.89
CA ASP A 332 -2.15 3.51 -15.04
C ASP A 332 -3.55 3.03 -14.62
N MET A 333 -4.49 3.95 -14.57
CA MET A 333 -5.86 3.66 -14.14
C MET A 333 -6.63 2.84 -15.19
N GLY A 334 -6.24 2.90 -16.46
CA GLY A 334 -6.89 2.18 -17.55
C GLY A 334 -6.65 0.67 -17.49
N LEU A 335 -5.38 0.25 -17.45
CA LEU A 335 -5.02 -1.17 -17.48
C LEU A 335 -4.40 -1.65 -16.17
N GLY A 336 -3.36 -0.96 -15.68
CA GLY A 336 -2.51 -1.44 -14.58
C GLY A 336 -3.20 -1.55 -13.21
N VAL A 337 -3.78 -0.46 -12.72
CA VAL A 337 -4.36 -0.38 -11.36
C VAL A 337 -5.43 -1.45 -11.09
N PRO A 338 -6.38 -1.77 -12.00
CA PRO A 338 -7.29 -2.91 -11.84
C PRO A 338 -6.60 -4.25 -11.57
N PHE A 339 -5.50 -4.54 -12.27
CA PHE A 339 -4.70 -5.74 -12.04
C PHE A 339 -4.01 -5.67 -10.67
N ASN A 340 -3.46 -4.51 -10.32
CA ASN A 340 -2.73 -4.33 -9.06
C ASN A 340 -3.64 -4.47 -7.84
N ILE A 341 -4.89 -3.99 -7.91
CA ILE A 341 -5.90 -4.16 -6.84
C ILE A 341 -6.14 -5.65 -6.58
N ALA A 342 -6.44 -6.42 -7.62
CA ALA A 342 -6.70 -7.84 -7.49
C ALA A 342 -5.44 -8.62 -7.06
N SER A 343 -4.27 -8.29 -7.62
CA SER A 343 -3.00 -8.96 -7.32
C SER A 343 -2.59 -8.83 -5.85
N TYR A 344 -2.57 -7.62 -5.29
CA TYR A 344 -2.16 -7.42 -3.88
C TYR A 344 -3.26 -7.82 -2.89
N SER A 345 -4.52 -7.79 -3.29
CA SER A 345 -5.59 -8.43 -2.51
C SER A 345 -5.34 -9.94 -2.44
N LEU A 346 -5.07 -10.61 -3.56
CA LEU A 346 -4.77 -12.04 -3.61
C LEU A 346 -3.53 -12.39 -2.78
N LEU A 347 -2.44 -11.62 -2.88
CA LEU A 347 -1.25 -11.82 -2.05
C LEU A 347 -1.59 -11.77 -0.55
N THR A 348 -2.46 -10.83 -0.15
CA THR A 348 -2.93 -10.71 1.23
C THR A 348 -3.74 -11.93 1.66
N TYR A 349 -4.61 -12.45 0.80
CA TYR A 349 -5.34 -13.71 1.05
C TYR A 349 -4.38 -14.89 1.22
N MET A 350 -3.38 -15.03 0.34
CA MET A 350 -2.41 -16.13 0.38
C MET A 350 -1.58 -16.12 1.66
N ILE A 351 -1.05 -14.95 2.05
CA ILE A 351 -0.26 -14.82 3.28
C ILE A 351 -1.16 -15.02 4.51
N ALA A 352 -2.37 -14.47 4.53
CA ALA A 352 -3.32 -14.68 5.63
C ALA A 352 -3.61 -16.19 5.80
N HIS A 353 -3.88 -16.91 4.71
CA HIS A 353 -4.14 -18.34 4.69
C HIS A 353 -3.00 -19.16 5.33
N ILE A 354 -1.75 -18.98 4.88
CA ILE A 354 -0.60 -19.77 5.38
C ILE A 354 -0.12 -19.34 6.77
N THR A 355 -0.61 -18.22 7.29
CA THR A 355 -0.31 -17.71 8.64
C THR A 355 -1.45 -17.94 9.62
N GLY A 356 -2.58 -18.52 9.17
CA GLY A 356 -3.76 -18.75 10.01
C GLY A 356 -4.52 -17.48 10.39
N LEU A 357 -4.30 -16.39 9.67
CA LEU A 357 -4.99 -15.11 9.84
C LEU A 357 -6.15 -14.99 8.85
N LYS A 358 -7.03 -14.02 9.09
CA LYS A 358 -8.08 -13.63 8.15
C LYS A 358 -7.65 -12.45 7.28
N PRO A 359 -8.11 -12.32 6.03
CA PRO A 359 -7.89 -11.10 5.25
C PRO A 359 -8.58 -9.88 5.89
N GLY A 360 -7.86 -8.78 6.05
CA GLY A 360 -8.33 -7.52 6.61
C GLY A 360 -8.63 -6.48 5.52
N ASP A 361 -7.83 -5.43 5.43
CA ASP A 361 -7.96 -4.37 4.42
C ASP A 361 -6.80 -4.39 3.41
N PHE A 362 -7.10 -4.06 2.16
CA PHE A 362 -6.11 -3.66 1.17
C PHE A 362 -6.17 -2.15 0.94
N VAL A 363 -5.11 -1.42 1.24
CA VAL A 363 -4.99 0.03 1.03
C VAL A 363 -4.03 0.29 -0.12
N HIS A 364 -4.49 0.97 -1.16
CA HIS A 364 -3.71 1.26 -2.36
C HIS A 364 -3.40 2.75 -2.44
N THR A 365 -2.14 3.12 -2.24
CA THR A 365 -1.64 4.49 -2.34
C THR A 365 -0.91 4.68 -3.66
N LEU A 366 -1.31 5.70 -4.42
CA LEU A 366 -0.82 5.99 -5.76
C LEU A 366 -0.02 7.30 -5.75
N GLY A 367 1.18 7.29 -6.32
CA GLY A 367 2.00 8.46 -6.61
C GLY A 367 1.46 9.21 -7.82
N ASP A 368 2.09 9.05 -8.99
CA ASP A 368 1.54 9.54 -10.26
C ASP A 368 0.40 8.60 -10.71
N ALA A 369 -0.84 9.01 -10.45
CA ALA A 369 -2.03 8.31 -10.91
C ALA A 369 -2.53 8.96 -12.20
N HIS A 370 -2.65 8.19 -13.28
CA HIS A 370 -2.90 8.75 -14.59
C HIS A 370 -3.82 7.91 -15.46
N VAL A 371 -4.43 8.61 -16.42
CA VAL A 371 -5.19 8.06 -17.53
C VAL A 371 -4.46 8.45 -18.81
N TYR A 372 -4.07 7.48 -19.63
CA TYR A 372 -3.52 7.77 -20.95
C TYR A 372 -4.56 8.47 -21.84
N LEU A 373 -4.11 9.38 -22.70
CA LEU A 373 -5.04 10.17 -23.52
C LEU A 373 -5.91 9.29 -24.43
N ASN A 374 -5.37 8.18 -24.94
CA ASN A 374 -6.11 7.19 -25.73
C ASN A 374 -7.09 6.34 -24.90
N HIS A 375 -7.06 6.41 -23.57
CA HIS A 375 -7.99 5.68 -22.67
C HIS A 375 -9.13 6.55 -22.13
N ILE A 376 -9.12 7.86 -22.40
CA ILE A 376 -10.14 8.79 -21.89
C ILE A 376 -11.54 8.37 -22.34
N GLU A 377 -11.75 8.21 -23.65
CA GLU A 377 -13.08 7.84 -24.17
C GLU A 377 -13.53 6.43 -23.70
N PRO A 378 -12.67 5.38 -23.74
CA PRO A 378 -12.99 4.10 -23.12
C PRO A 378 -13.42 4.17 -21.64
N LEU A 379 -12.82 5.05 -20.85
CA LEU A 379 -13.07 5.18 -19.41
C LEU A 379 -14.26 6.08 -19.05
N LYS A 380 -14.78 6.88 -20.00
CA LYS A 380 -15.99 7.69 -19.80
C LYS A 380 -17.29 6.88 -19.82
N VAL A 381 -17.24 5.61 -20.21
CA VAL A 381 -18.42 4.74 -20.28
C VAL A 381 -18.99 4.53 -18.87
N GLN A 382 -20.16 5.10 -18.60
CA GLN A 382 -20.84 4.97 -17.32
C GLN A 382 -21.46 3.58 -17.20
N ARG A 383 -20.98 2.80 -16.22
CA ARG A 383 -21.51 1.47 -15.88
C ARG A 383 -21.68 1.40 -14.37
N GLU A 384 -22.85 0.99 -13.93
CA GLU A 384 -23.07 0.70 -12.52
C GLU A 384 -22.25 -0.52 -12.09
N PRO A 385 -21.48 -0.44 -10.99
CA PRO A 385 -20.85 -1.60 -10.39
C PRO A 385 -21.86 -2.70 -10.09
N ARG A 386 -21.48 -3.94 -10.39
CA ARG A 386 -22.15 -5.14 -9.91
C ARG A 386 -21.44 -5.63 -8.64
N PRO A 387 -22.07 -6.48 -7.83
CA PRO A 387 -21.40 -7.05 -6.66
C PRO A 387 -20.05 -7.67 -7.04
N PHE A 388 -19.03 -7.39 -6.26
CA PHE A 388 -17.74 -8.05 -6.38
C PHE A 388 -17.90 -9.58 -6.22
N PRO A 389 -17.03 -10.37 -6.87
CA PRO A 389 -17.05 -11.82 -6.71
C PRO A 389 -16.48 -12.25 -5.36
N LYS A 390 -16.53 -13.56 -5.08
CA LYS A 390 -15.83 -14.17 -3.94
C LYS A 390 -14.59 -14.89 -4.41
N LEU A 391 -13.52 -14.84 -3.61
CA LEU A 391 -12.33 -15.67 -3.81
C LEU A 391 -12.36 -16.84 -2.81
N LYS A 392 -12.23 -18.06 -3.32
CA LYS A 392 -12.03 -19.27 -2.51
C LYS A 392 -10.65 -19.84 -2.75
N ILE A 393 -9.99 -20.24 -1.66
CA ILE A 393 -8.80 -21.08 -1.69
C ILE A 393 -9.27 -22.51 -1.42
N LEU A 394 -9.19 -23.37 -2.43
CA LEU A 394 -9.80 -24.71 -2.44
C LEU A 394 -9.00 -25.73 -1.61
N ARG A 395 -7.67 -25.55 -1.55
CA ARG A 395 -6.76 -26.46 -0.87
C ARG A 395 -6.11 -25.79 0.33
N LYS A 396 -5.95 -26.52 1.42
CA LYS A 396 -5.09 -26.09 2.52
C LYS A 396 -3.63 -26.18 2.09
N VAL A 397 -3.03 -25.04 1.82
CA VAL A 397 -1.60 -24.87 1.53
C VAL A 397 -0.85 -24.40 2.79
N GLU A 398 0.36 -24.90 3.03
CA GLU A 398 1.15 -24.59 4.24
C GLU A 398 2.29 -23.59 3.99
N THR A 399 2.83 -23.56 2.76
CA THR A 399 3.90 -22.64 2.34
C THR A 399 3.47 -21.78 1.16
N ILE A 400 4.07 -20.59 1.01
CA ILE A 400 3.68 -19.66 -0.07
C ILE A 400 4.04 -20.21 -1.47
N ASP A 401 5.07 -21.04 -1.55
CA ASP A 401 5.60 -21.59 -2.80
C ASP A 401 4.78 -22.78 -3.33
N ASP A 402 3.95 -23.39 -2.48
CA ASP A 402 3.14 -24.56 -2.82
C ASP A 402 1.81 -24.21 -3.52
N PHE A 403 1.45 -22.93 -3.63
CA PHE A 403 0.23 -22.49 -4.29
C PHE A 403 0.29 -22.73 -5.80
N LYS A 404 -0.83 -23.20 -6.36
CA LYS A 404 -1.03 -23.42 -7.80
C LYS A 404 -2.26 -22.69 -8.28
N ALA A 405 -2.36 -22.47 -9.58
CA ALA A 405 -3.49 -21.77 -10.17
C ALA A 405 -4.82 -22.49 -9.87
N GLU A 406 -4.84 -23.83 -9.87
CA GLU A 406 -6.02 -24.63 -9.52
C GLU A 406 -6.47 -24.52 -8.06
N ASP A 407 -5.68 -23.92 -7.17
CA ASP A 407 -6.08 -23.73 -5.77
C ASP A 407 -7.07 -22.57 -5.59
N PHE A 408 -7.34 -21.78 -6.63
CA PHE A 408 -8.15 -20.56 -6.54
C PHE A 408 -9.40 -20.63 -7.40
N GLU A 409 -10.54 -20.33 -6.79
CA GLU A 409 -11.83 -20.22 -7.47
C GLU A 409 -12.43 -18.83 -7.25
N ILE A 410 -12.94 -18.24 -8.35
CA ILE A 410 -13.66 -16.97 -8.33
C ILE A 410 -15.15 -17.27 -8.53
N GLU A 411 -15.97 -17.04 -7.51
CA GLU A 411 -17.40 -17.27 -7.55
C GLU A 411 -18.20 -15.97 -7.77
N GLY A 412 -19.26 -16.06 -8.56
CA GLY A 412 -20.18 -14.93 -8.76
C GLY A 412 -19.62 -13.78 -9.62
N TYR A 413 -18.50 -13.98 -10.33
CA TYR A 413 -17.92 -12.93 -11.17
C TYR A 413 -18.72 -12.69 -12.44
N THR A 414 -19.60 -11.69 -12.38
CA THR A 414 -20.50 -11.31 -13.45
C THR A 414 -20.21 -9.90 -13.96
N PRO A 415 -18.99 -9.60 -14.47
CA PRO A 415 -18.64 -8.25 -14.89
C PRO A 415 -19.40 -7.84 -16.16
N HIS A 416 -19.45 -6.54 -16.39
CA HIS A 416 -19.74 -5.97 -17.70
C HIS A 416 -18.67 -6.41 -18.74
N PRO A 417 -18.97 -6.34 -20.05
CA PRO A 417 -18.02 -6.73 -21.10
C PRO A 417 -16.67 -6.01 -21.00
N SER A 418 -15.62 -6.61 -21.56
CA SER A 418 -14.30 -5.98 -21.60
C SER A 418 -14.36 -4.64 -22.35
N ILE A 419 -13.51 -3.71 -21.92
CA ILE A 419 -13.26 -2.45 -22.60
C ILE A 419 -11.88 -2.57 -23.23
N LYS A 420 -11.79 -2.46 -24.55
CA LYS A 420 -10.52 -2.52 -25.26
C LYS A 420 -9.77 -1.21 -25.04
N MET A 421 -8.55 -1.31 -24.54
CA MET A 421 -7.61 -0.21 -24.35
C MET A 421 -6.24 -0.71 -24.79
N GLU A 422 -5.54 0.06 -25.61
CA GLU A 422 -4.20 -0.29 -26.10
C GLU A 422 -3.15 0.11 -25.06
N MET A 423 -2.19 -0.77 -24.80
CA MET A 423 -1.07 -0.45 -23.91
C MET A 423 -0.17 0.58 -24.59
N ALA A 424 0.25 1.60 -23.83
CA ALA A 424 1.11 2.68 -24.29
C ALA A 424 2.60 2.32 -24.25
#